data_AF-A0A2V6WCH4-F1
#
_entry.id   AF-A0A2V6WCH4-F1
#
_cell.length_a   1.000
_cell.length_b   1.000
_cell.length_c   1.000
_cell.angle_alpha   90.00
_cell.angle_beta   90.00
_cell.angle_gamma   90.00
#
_symmetry.space_group_name_H-M   'P 1'
#
loop_
_entity.id
_entity.type
_entity.pdbx_description
1 polymer ?
#
loop_
_entity_poly.entity_id
_entity_poly.type
_entity_poly.pdbx_seq_one_letter_code
_entity_poly.pdbx_strand_id
1 'polypeptide(L)' 'TDDYAGTLAQFRAKGIRILEELPPNNGRRVCFLEAPDGVQIEVIEKV' A
#
# COMPACT_ATOMS: atom_id res chain seq x y z
N THR A 1 -2.05 8.76 0.17
CA THR A 1 -3.16 8.58 1.13
C THR A 1 -2.73 9.21 2.43
N ASP A 2 -3.66 9.80 3.18
CA ASP A 2 -3.40 10.43 4.50
C ASP A 2 -3.77 9.50 5.67
N ASP A 3 -4.24 8.28 5.35
CA ASP A 3 -4.42 7.17 6.29
C ASP A 3 -3.93 5.87 5.64
N TYR A 4 -2.61 5.66 5.69
CA TYR A 4 -1.98 4.47 5.14
C TYR A 4 -2.49 3.17 5.78
N ALA A 5 -2.69 3.18 7.11
CA ALA A 5 -3.10 1.99 7.85
C ALA A 5 -4.53 1.57 7.48
N GLY A 6 -5.47 2.51 7.43
CA GLY A 6 -6.85 2.25 7.00
C GLY A 6 -6.92 1.83 5.53
N THR A 7 -6.11 2.46 4.68
CA THR A 7 -6.02 2.11 3.26
C THR A 7 -5.55 0.67 3.06
N LEU A 8 -4.48 0.25 3.75
CA LEU A 8 -3.99 -1.13 3.69
C LEU A 8 -5.01 -2.14 4.22
N ALA A 9 -5.68 -1.81 5.33
CA ALA A 9 -6.70 -2.67 5.92
C ALA A 9 -7.85 -2.92 4.93
N GLN A 10 -8.31 -1.88 4.22
CA GLN A 10 -9.31 -2.03 3.17
C GLN A 10 -8.82 -2.88 2.00
N PHE A 11 -7.56 -2.73 1.59
CA PHE A 11 -7.00 -3.54 0.51
C PHE A 11 -6.91 -5.02 0.87
N ARG A 12 -6.45 -5.33 2.09
CA ARG A 12 -6.45 -6.71 2.62
C ARG A 12 -7.87 -7.28 2.68
N ALA A 13 -8.83 -6.49 3.16
CA ALA A 13 -10.24 -6.90 3.22
C ALA A 13 -10.86 -7.16 1.83
N LYS A 14 -10.41 -6.44 0.80
CA LYS A 14 -10.82 -6.62 -0.60
C LYS A 14 -10.08 -7.75 -1.32
N GLY A 15 -9.16 -8.45 -0.63
CA GLY A 15 -8.36 -9.52 -1.24
C GLY A 15 -7.28 -9.03 -2.21
N ILE A 16 -6.92 -7.75 -2.16
CA ILE A 16 -5.84 -7.20 -2.99
C ILE A 16 -4.51 -7.75 -2.49
N ARG A 17 -3.70 -8.22 -3.43
CA ARG A 17 -2.38 -8.77 -3.13
C ARG A 17 -1.39 -7.65 -2.85
N ILE A 18 -0.89 -7.62 -1.63
CA ILE A 18 0.25 -6.78 -1.25
C ILE A 18 1.52 -7.54 -1.63
N LEU A 19 2.36 -6.92 -2.47
CA LEU A 19 3.63 -7.51 -2.91
C LEU A 19 4.73 -7.24 -1.90
N GLU A 20 4.87 -5.98 -1.50
CA GLU A 20 5.94 -5.54 -0.62
C GLU A 20 5.47 -4.31 0.18
N GLU A 21 5.83 -4.28 1.45
CA GLU A 21 5.60 -3.15 2.35
C GLU A 21 6.97 -2.69 2.85
N LEU A 22 7.36 -1.47 2.48
CA LEU A 22 8.65 -0.91 2.88
C LEU A 22 8.58 -0.41 4.32
N PRO A 23 9.66 -0.59 5.12
CA PRO A 23 9.71 -0.04 6.45
C PRO A 23 9.53 1.49 6.41
N PRO A 24 8.86 2.08 7.41
CA PRO A 24 8.67 3.53 7.47
C PRO A 24 10.03 4.24 7.40
N ASN A 25 10.17 5.18 6.47
CA ASN A 25 11.42 5.92 6.27
C ASN A 25 11.13 7.43 6.29
N ASN A 26 11.71 8.16 7.25
CA ASN A 26 11.62 9.62 7.38
C ASN A 26 10.20 10.19 7.13
N GLY A 27 9.19 9.65 7.82
CA GLY A 27 7.80 10.10 7.66
C GLY A 27 7.16 9.67 6.34
N ARG A 28 7.71 8.69 5.63
CA ARG A 28 7.09 8.10 4.44
C ARG A 28 6.74 6.64 4.68
N ARG A 29 5.53 6.24 4.30
CA ARG A 29 5.10 4.84 4.22
C ARG A 29 4.81 4.49 2.78
N VAL A 30 5.29 3.34 2.33
CA VAL A 30 5.15 2.88 0.95
C VAL A 30 4.81 1.41 0.94
N CYS A 31 3.80 1.03 0.17
CA CYS A 31 3.57 -0.36 -0.23
C CYS A 31 3.35 -0.48 -1.73
N PHE A 32 3.59 -1.69 -2.21
CA PHE A 32 3.34 -2.11 -3.57
C PHE A 32 2.24 -3.16 -3.59
N LEU A 33 1.30 -2.98 -4.51
CA LEU A 33 0.14 -3.85 -4.70
C LEU A 33 0.16 -4.40 -6.11
N GLU A 34 -0.36 -5.62 -6.28
CA GLU A 34 -0.63 -6.18 -7.60
C GLU A 34 -2.13 -5.99 -7.91
N ALA A 35 -2.41 -5.29 -9.00
CA ALA A 35 -3.74 -5.20 -9.57
C ALA A 35 -4.08 -6.48 -10.36
N PRO A 36 -5.37 -6.79 -10.57
CA PRO A 36 -5.79 -8.04 -11.23
C PRO A 36 -5.27 -8.21 -12.67
N ASP A 37 -4.92 -7.12 -13.34
CA ASP A 37 -4.32 -7.09 -14.67
C ASP A 37 -2.79 -7.27 -14.66
N GLY A 38 -2.20 -7.52 -13.48
CA GLY A 38 -0.76 -7.68 -13.28
C GLY A 38 0.00 -6.36 -13.15
N VAL A 39 -0.70 -5.22 -13.09
CA VAL A 39 -0.07 -3.91 -12.90
C VAL A 39 0.35 -3.74 -11.44
N GLN A 40 1.56 -3.22 -11.23
CA GLN A 40 2.03 -2.83 -9.91
C GLN A 40 1.57 -1.41 -9.58
N ILE A 41 0.91 -1.25 -8.44
CA ILE A 41 0.46 0.05 -7.92
C ILE A 41 1.29 0.41 -6.68
N GLU A 42 1.89 1.59 -6.68
CA GLU A 42 2.59 2.16 -5.53
C GLU A 42 1.62 3.03 -4.71
N VAL A 43 1.55 2.76 -3.40
CA VAL A 43 0.75 3.54 -2.47
C VAL A 43 1.68 4.20 -1.46
N ILE A 44 1.67 5.53 -1.47
CA ILE A 44 2.53 6.36 -0.63
C ILE A 44 1.67 7.21 0.31
N GLU A 45 2.08 7.25 1.56
CA GLU A 45 1.72 8.28 2.53
C GLU A 45 2.97 9.09 2.86
N LYS A 46 2.84 10.41 2.79
CA LYS A 46 3.85 11.37 3.20
C LYS A 46 3.32 12.11 4.43
N VAL A 47 3.97 11.89 5.56
CA VAL A 47 3.72 12.54 6.85
C VAL A 47 4.50 13.85 6.93
#